data_AF-A0A3E0PBI5-F1
#
_entry.id   AF-A0A3E0PBI5-F1
#
_cell.length_a   1.000
_cell.length_b   1.000
_cell.length_c   1.000
_cell.angle_alpha   90.00
_cell.angle_beta   90.00
_cell.angle_gamma   90.00
#
_symmetry.space_group_name_H-M   'P 1'
#
loop_
_entity.id
_entity.type
_entity.pdbx_description
1 polymer ?
#
loop_
_entity_poly.entity_id
_entity_poly.type
_entity_poly.pdbx_seq_one_letter_code
_entity_poly.pdbx_strand_id
1 'polypeptide(L)'
;MVGSEMRLLKRIIIGLISVAALLAVAAWISLTFVLIRPAQYEPGVEVGAVELRPWEEHDAIYKTGEFPYIRRFEMGEGKILYAGIRHTSDASDPQLSKIEALWKEFQPTVALCEGRERMFRFASRPEAGELSESKLVRILAYGSGVPLYSLEPSYESEVAGLLKHFDPDLVAAYMTLRVFTSEAKGNEGDLDSLARHLLQKRIDAPGLEESLTSIGELDNFWRKTFPDAPDWRKLSDTEEIPLMKKVGDVSREVRGEHMIRTIAELASRGERVFAVVGASHVIRQEIALKKVLGDL
;
A
#
# COMPACT_ATOMS: atom_id res chain seq x y z
N MET A 1 17.94 54.25 -32.69
CA MET A 1 18.71 53.21 -31.97
C MET A 1 17.83 52.26 -31.14
N VAL A 2 16.73 52.72 -30.52
CA VAL A 2 15.85 51.91 -29.65
C VAL A 2 15.26 50.63 -30.27
N GLY A 3 14.99 50.60 -31.58
CA GLY A 3 14.34 49.46 -32.24
C GLY A 3 15.23 48.22 -32.45
N SER A 4 16.55 48.39 -32.52
CA SER A 4 17.52 47.30 -32.74
C SER A 4 17.77 46.52 -31.45
N GLU A 5 18.05 47.25 -30.37
CA GLU A 5 18.30 46.70 -29.04
C GLU A 5 17.09 45.95 -28.50
N MET A 6 15.88 46.48 -28.71
CA MET A 6 14.64 45.81 -28.29
C MET A 6 14.39 44.49 -29.04
N ARG A 7 14.82 44.37 -30.31
CA ARG A 7 14.73 43.09 -31.06
C ARG A 7 15.75 42.08 -30.57
N LEU A 8 16.97 42.51 -30.26
CA LEU A 8 18.01 41.65 -29.69
C LEU A 8 17.60 41.11 -28.32
N LEU A 9 17.11 41.99 -27.44
CA LEU A 9 16.60 41.61 -26.12
C LEU A 9 15.44 40.60 -26.22
N LYS A 10 14.48 40.82 -27.13
CA LYS A 10 13.38 39.87 -27.37
C LYS A 10 13.89 38.49 -27.81
N ARG A 11 14.90 38.43 -28.70
CA ARG A 11 15.50 37.15 -29.14
C ARG A 11 16.22 36.43 -28.00
N ILE A 12 16.95 37.17 -27.16
CA ILE A 12 17.61 36.60 -25.97
C ILE A 12 16.57 36.04 -25.01
N ILE A 13 15.52 36.79 -24.71
CA ILE A 13 14.44 36.34 -23.81
C ILE A 13 13.76 35.09 -24.37
N ILE A 14 13.40 35.07 -25.65
CA ILE A 14 12.79 33.89 -26.29
C ILE A 14 13.74 32.68 -26.24
N GLY A 15 15.04 32.88 -26.50
CA GLY A 15 16.05 31.84 -26.37
C GLY A 15 16.13 31.28 -24.95
N LEU A 16 16.19 32.15 -23.93
CA LEU A 16 16.23 31.74 -22.52
C LEU A 16 14.96 30.98 -22.11
N ILE A 17 13.78 31.46 -22.50
CA ILE A 17 12.51 30.76 -22.24
C ILE A 17 12.50 29.39 -22.90
N SER A 18 13.00 29.28 -24.15
CA SER A 18 13.02 28.01 -24.88
C SER A 18 13.96 26.99 -24.23
N VAL A 19 15.13 27.43 -23.77
CA VAL A 19 16.07 26.58 -23.01
C VAL A 19 15.45 26.14 -21.68
N ALA A 20 14.84 27.06 -20.93
CA ALA A 20 14.18 26.74 -19.66
C ALA A 20 13.04 25.73 -19.85
N ALA A 21 12.24 25.88 -20.91
CA ALA A 21 11.18 24.94 -21.25
C ALA A 21 11.73 23.55 -21.61
N LEU A 22 12.81 23.46 -22.41
CA LEU A 22 13.46 22.20 -22.74
C LEU A 22 14.03 21.50 -21.50
N LEU A 23 14.67 22.25 -20.60
CA LEU A 23 15.17 21.71 -19.34
C LEU A 23 14.03 21.21 -18.44
N ALA A 24 12.91 21.94 -18.36
CA ALA A 24 11.73 21.51 -17.61
C ALA A 24 11.13 20.21 -18.18
N VAL A 25 11.02 20.09 -19.51
CA VAL A 25 10.55 18.87 -20.17
C VAL A 25 11.53 17.72 -19.94
N ALA A 26 12.84 17.94 -20.07
CA ALA A 26 13.85 16.91 -19.82
C ALA A 26 13.84 16.45 -18.36
N ALA A 27 13.67 17.37 -17.40
CA ALA A 27 13.53 17.04 -15.98
C ALA A 27 12.24 16.27 -15.71
N TRP A 28 11.12 16.66 -16.32
CA TRP A 28 9.84 15.95 -16.19
C TRP A 28 9.90 14.53 -16.76
N ILE A 29 10.47 14.37 -17.96
CA ILE A 29 10.72 13.05 -18.58
C ILE A 29 11.59 12.23 -17.64
N SER A 30 12.73 12.78 -17.18
CA SER A 30 13.65 12.07 -16.30
C SER A 30 12.96 11.62 -15.00
N LEU A 31 12.21 12.52 -14.33
CA LEU A 31 11.46 12.19 -13.12
C LEU A 31 10.40 11.10 -13.36
N THR A 32 9.78 11.07 -14.54
CA THR A 32 8.76 10.07 -14.89
C THR A 32 9.35 8.69 -15.14
N PHE A 33 10.55 8.60 -15.74
CA PHE A 33 11.22 7.32 -15.99
C PHE A 33 12.04 6.80 -14.81
N VAL A 34 12.37 7.69 -13.87
CA VAL A 34 13.25 7.38 -12.74
C VAL A 34 12.47 7.11 -11.46
N LEU A 35 11.31 7.73 -11.24
CA LEU A 35 10.44 7.42 -10.10
C LEU A 35 9.36 6.40 -10.49
N ILE A 36 9.54 5.15 -10.08
CA ILE A 36 8.65 4.05 -10.43
C ILE A 36 7.83 3.63 -9.21
N ARG A 37 6.56 3.29 -9.44
CA ARG A 37 5.69 2.60 -8.47
C ARG A 37 5.60 1.12 -8.85
N PRO A 38 5.50 0.20 -7.88
CA PRO A 38 5.04 -1.15 -8.18
C PRO A 38 3.75 -1.09 -9.00
N ALA A 39 3.65 -1.91 -10.04
CA ALA A 39 2.40 -2.01 -10.79
C ALA A 39 1.32 -2.62 -9.88
N GLN A 40 0.07 -2.24 -10.09
CA GLN A 40 -1.04 -2.96 -9.47
C GLN A 40 -1.23 -4.28 -10.21
N TYR A 41 -1.60 -5.31 -9.47
CA TYR A 41 -2.00 -6.59 -10.01
C TYR A 41 -3.45 -6.83 -9.60
N GLU A 42 -4.33 -7.05 -10.57
CA GLU A 42 -5.74 -7.37 -10.30
C GLU A 42 -5.96 -8.82 -10.72
N PRO A 43 -6.09 -9.75 -9.77
CA PRO A 43 -6.21 -11.17 -10.07
C PRO A 43 -7.55 -11.46 -10.75
N GLY A 44 -7.49 -12.15 -11.89
CA GLY A 44 -8.66 -12.64 -12.63
C GLY A 44 -9.21 -13.97 -12.11
N VAL A 45 -8.46 -14.71 -11.29
CA VAL A 45 -8.95 -15.96 -10.69
C VAL A 45 -9.83 -15.67 -9.50
N GLU A 46 -10.96 -16.36 -9.43
CA GLU A 46 -11.72 -16.48 -8.19
C GLU A 46 -11.10 -17.60 -7.34
N VAL A 47 -10.94 -17.34 -6.06
CA VAL A 47 -10.64 -18.39 -5.07
C VAL A 47 -11.91 -18.63 -4.28
N GLY A 48 -12.11 -19.88 -3.83
CA GLY A 48 -13.18 -20.18 -2.88
C GLY A 48 -13.03 -19.35 -1.60
N ALA A 49 -14.07 -19.37 -0.75
CA ALA A 49 -14.10 -18.61 0.49
C ALA A 49 -12.78 -18.73 1.27
N VAL A 50 -12.14 -17.58 1.48
CA VAL A 50 -10.86 -17.45 2.16
C VAL A 50 -11.12 -17.37 3.67
N GLU A 51 -10.77 -18.44 4.37
CA GLU A 51 -10.82 -18.45 5.83
C GLU A 51 -9.45 -18.09 6.39
N LEU A 52 -9.33 -16.87 6.90
CA LEU A 52 -8.11 -16.40 7.54
C LEU A 52 -8.02 -16.93 8.98
N ARG A 53 -6.81 -17.25 9.43
CA ARG A 53 -6.53 -17.69 10.81
C ARG A 53 -7.20 -16.73 11.82
N PRO A 54 -7.90 -17.22 12.86
CA PRO A 54 -8.47 -16.37 13.90
C PRO A 54 -7.41 -15.50 14.61
N TRP A 55 -7.83 -14.34 15.12
CA TRP A 55 -6.93 -13.39 15.79
C TRP A 55 -6.23 -13.98 17.02
N GLU A 56 -6.93 -14.82 17.80
CA GLU A 56 -6.35 -15.45 19.00
C GLU A 56 -5.14 -16.33 18.66
N GLU A 57 -5.25 -17.15 17.62
CA GLU A 57 -4.13 -17.97 17.13
C GLU A 57 -3.03 -17.12 16.48
N HIS A 58 -3.42 -16.09 15.73
CA HIS A 58 -2.48 -15.13 15.16
C HIS A 58 -1.62 -14.51 16.26
N ASP A 59 -2.24 -14.02 17.32
CA ASP A 59 -1.56 -13.32 18.41
C ASP A 59 -0.63 -14.25 19.19
N ALA A 60 -1.02 -15.52 19.35
CA ALA A 60 -0.17 -16.53 19.97
C ALA A 60 1.13 -16.74 19.17
N ILE A 61 1.04 -16.80 17.84
CA ILE A 61 2.21 -16.92 16.96
C ILE A 61 3.01 -15.61 16.92
N TYR A 62 2.35 -14.47 16.78
CA TYR A 62 3.02 -13.18 16.69
C TYR A 62 3.86 -12.88 17.95
N LYS A 63 3.35 -13.28 19.12
CA LYS A 63 4.03 -13.10 20.42
C LYS A 63 5.32 -13.91 20.59
N THR A 64 5.57 -14.94 19.77
CA THR A 64 6.84 -15.66 19.83
C THR A 64 8.03 -14.77 19.44
N GLY A 65 7.77 -13.70 18.67
CA GLY A 65 8.80 -12.75 18.24
C GLY A 65 9.76 -13.31 17.19
N GLU A 66 9.47 -14.49 16.63
CA GLU A 66 10.31 -15.14 15.64
C GLU A 66 10.06 -14.54 14.24
N PHE A 67 10.82 -13.50 13.91
CA PHE A 67 10.77 -12.85 12.61
C PHE A 67 12.13 -12.87 11.89
N PRO A 68 12.16 -13.03 10.55
CA PRO A 68 10.99 -13.07 9.67
C PRO A 68 10.24 -14.42 9.70
N TYR A 69 8.92 -14.37 9.66
CA TYR A 69 8.03 -15.53 9.59
C TYR A 69 7.94 -16.03 8.15
N ILE A 70 8.73 -17.04 7.80
CA ILE A 70 8.85 -17.52 6.42
C ILE A 70 7.92 -18.70 6.16
N ARG A 71 7.18 -18.66 5.05
CA ARG A 71 6.42 -19.80 4.53
C ARG A 71 6.80 -20.06 3.07
N ARG A 72 6.85 -21.35 2.73
CA ARG A 72 7.12 -21.84 1.38
C ARG A 72 5.96 -22.72 0.93
N PHE A 73 5.53 -22.54 -0.30
CA PHE A 73 4.47 -23.32 -0.92
C PHE A 73 4.85 -23.65 -2.36
N GLU A 74 4.23 -24.68 -2.92
CA GLU A 74 4.35 -25.05 -4.33
C GLU A 74 2.96 -25.26 -4.91
N MET A 75 2.77 -24.97 -6.20
CA MET A 75 1.53 -25.18 -6.94
C MET A 75 1.88 -25.52 -8.40
N GLY A 76 1.83 -26.81 -8.75
CA GLY A 76 2.35 -27.26 -10.03
C GLY A 76 3.85 -26.93 -10.17
N GLU A 77 4.21 -26.17 -11.20
CA GLU A 77 5.59 -25.68 -11.38
C GLU A 77 5.89 -24.39 -10.60
N GLY A 78 4.84 -23.72 -10.10
CA GLY A 78 4.96 -22.47 -9.36
C GLY A 78 5.49 -22.69 -7.95
N LYS A 79 6.25 -21.72 -7.46
CA LYS A 79 6.82 -21.73 -6.10
C LYS A 79 6.55 -20.41 -5.43
N ILE A 80 6.27 -20.44 -4.14
CA ILE A 80 6.01 -19.24 -3.35
C ILE A 80 6.97 -19.22 -2.18
N LEU A 81 7.63 -18.08 -1.99
CA LEU A 81 8.32 -17.72 -0.76
C LEU A 81 7.64 -16.49 -0.18
N TYR A 82 6.91 -16.69 0.92
CA TYR A 82 6.14 -15.66 1.59
C TYR A 82 6.79 -15.29 2.93
N ALA A 83 7.35 -14.09 3.00
CA ALA A 83 8.11 -13.61 4.14
C ALA A 83 7.34 -12.55 4.93
N GLY A 84 7.02 -12.89 6.19
CA GLY A 84 6.37 -12.00 7.14
C GLY A 84 7.40 -11.27 7.98
N ILE A 85 7.48 -9.95 7.84
CA ILE A 85 8.49 -9.10 8.47
C ILE A 85 7.84 -8.29 9.58
N ARG A 86 8.55 -8.11 10.71
CA ARG A 86 8.19 -7.03 11.63
C ARG A 86 8.65 -5.72 11.00
N HIS A 87 7.71 -4.85 10.64
CA HIS A 87 8.00 -3.57 9.98
C HIS A 87 9.16 -2.86 10.66
N THR A 88 10.08 -2.41 9.83
CA THR A 88 11.28 -1.72 10.27
C THR A 88 11.59 -0.61 9.28
N SER A 89 12.20 0.47 9.79
CA SER A 89 12.83 1.48 8.95
C SER A 89 14.34 1.50 9.16
N ASP A 90 14.88 0.63 10.00
CA ASP A 90 16.32 0.55 10.26
C ASP A 90 17.02 -0.29 9.19
N ALA A 91 17.88 0.35 8.39
CA ALA A 91 18.66 -0.33 7.35
C ALA A 91 19.61 -1.43 7.88
N SER A 92 19.91 -1.41 9.19
CA SER A 92 20.73 -2.40 9.88
C SER A 92 19.91 -3.56 10.48
N ASP A 93 18.58 -3.56 10.34
CA ASP A 93 17.74 -4.64 10.87
C ASP A 93 18.14 -5.99 10.23
N PRO A 94 18.48 -7.02 11.04
CA PRO A 94 18.90 -8.32 10.54
C PRO A 94 17.88 -9.01 9.61
N GLN A 95 16.58 -8.67 9.73
CA GLN A 95 15.54 -9.19 8.84
C GLN A 95 15.80 -8.80 7.38
N LEU A 96 16.37 -7.60 7.13
CA LEU A 96 16.67 -7.12 5.79
C LEU A 96 17.77 -7.95 5.13
N SER A 97 18.84 -8.28 5.86
CA SER A 97 19.89 -9.18 5.36
C SER A 97 19.35 -10.59 5.09
N LYS A 98 18.37 -11.05 5.90
CA LYS A 98 17.70 -12.33 5.68
C LYS A 98 16.86 -12.32 4.39
N ILE A 99 16.15 -11.22 4.09
CA ILE A 99 15.40 -11.06 2.83
C ILE A 99 16.33 -11.17 1.62
N GLU A 100 17.49 -10.53 1.63
CA GLU A 100 18.47 -10.62 0.53
C GLU A 100 19.00 -12.03 0.33
N ALA A 101 19.31 -12.73 1.42
CA ALA A 101 19.76 -14.12 1.36
C ALA A 101 18.68 -15.01 0.72
N LEU A 102 17.41 -14.85 1.15
CA LEU A 102 16.27 -15.57 0.58
C LEU A 102 16.04 -15.22 -0.89
N TRP A 103 16.18 -13.94 -1.27
CA TRP A 103 16.09 -13.51 -2.67
C TRP A 103 17.12 -14.21 -3.55
N LYS A 104 18.38 -14.22 -3.11
CA LYS A 104 19.50 -14.86 -3.83
C LYS A 104 19.31 -16.37 -3.94
N GLU A 105 18.83 -17.03 -2.89
CA GLU A 105 18.53 -18.46 -2.89
C GLU A 105 17.36 -18.80 -3.82
N PHE A 106 16.27 -18.04 -3.72
CA PHE A 106 15.00 -18.35 -4.37
C PHE A 106 14.96 -17.98 -5.85
N GLN A 107 15.76 -16.99 -6.29
CA GLN A 107 15.85 -16.53 -7.67
C GLN A 107 14.45 -16.24 -8.28
N PRO A 108 13.67 -15.30 -7.71
CA PRO A 108 12.28 -15.10 -8.12
C PRO A 108 12.13 -14.70 -9.59
N THR A 109 10.97 -15.02 -10.16
CA THR A 109 10.53 -14.49 -11.46
C THR A 109 9.52 -13.37 -11.30
N VAL A 110 8.88 -13.26 -10.13
CA VAL A 110 8.00 -12.15 -9.76
C VAL A 110 8.16 -11.81 -8.28
N ALA A 111 8.13 -10.52 -7.98
CA ALA A 111 8.20 -9.99 -6.62
C ALA A 111 6.90 -9.27 -6.24
N LEU A 112 6.51 -9.39 -4.98
CA LEU A 112 5.34 -8.77 -4.39
C LEU A 112 5.73 -8.06 -3.09
N CYS A 113 5.29 -6.83 -2.90
CA CYS A 113 5.47 -6.12 -1.63
C CYS A 113 4.27 -5.25 -1.26
N GLU A 114 4.16 -4.92 0.03
CA GLU A 114 3.22 -3.91 0.49
C GLU A 114 3.58 -2.50 0.02
N GLY A 115 2.56 -1.63 0.05
CA GLY A 115 2.70 -0.19 -0.19
C GLY A 115 2.82 0.19 -1.66
N ARG A 116 2.41 1.44 -1.95
CA ARG A 116 2.35 2.00 -3.32
C ARG A 116 3.26 3.22 -3.53
N GLU A 117 4.18 3.47 -2.60
CA GLU A 117 5.08 4.62 -2.67
C GLU A 117 5.92 4.63 -3.96
N ARG A 118 6.38 5.81 -4.38
CA ARG A 118 7.35 5.94 -5.49
C ARG A 118 8.75 5.66 -4.98
N MET A 119 9.59 5.06 -5.80
CA MET A 119 11.00 4.88 -5.52
C MET A 119 11.84 5.26 -6.74
N PHE A 120 13.06 5.74 -6.48
CA PHE A 120 14.09 5.93 -7.50
C PHE A 120 14.55 4.58 -8.04
N ARG A 121 14.41 4.35 -9.36
CA ARG A 121 14.69 3.08 -10.05
C ARG A 121 16.09 2.54 -9.77
N PHE A 122 17.08 3.42 -9.66
CA PHE A 122 18.48 3.07 -9.45
C PHE A 122 18.91 3.19 -7.98
N ALA A 123 17.95 3.14 -7.06
CA ALA A 123 18.26 3.12 -5.64
C ALA A 123 19.09 1.86 -5.33
N SER A 124 20.14 2.05 -4.55
CA SER A 124 20.90 0.96 -3.95
C SER A 124 20.57 0.87 -2.47
N ARG A 125 20.87 -0.29 -1.87
CA ARG A 125 20.75 -0.45 -0.43
C ARG A 125 21.70 0.53 0.27
N PRO A 126 21.20 1.38 1.20
CA PRO A 126 22.07 2.20 2.03
C PRO A 126 22.77 1.33 3.07
N GLU A 127 24.00 1.69 3.46
CA GLU A 127 24.74 1.00 4.52
C GLU A 127 24.16 1.27 5.92
N ALA A 128 23.56 2.45 6.11
CA ALA A 128 22.92 2.87 7.35
C ALA A 128 21.79 3.88 7.07
N GLY A 129 20.94 4.14 8.08
CA GLY A 129 19.82 5.07 7.97
C GLY A 129 18.49 4.37 7.67
N GLU A 130 17.66 5.00 6.85
CA GLU A 130 16.28 4.54 6.62
C GLU A 130 16.16 3.59 5.43
N LEU A 131 15.74 2.35 5.71
CA LEU A 131 15.34 1.38 4.68
C LEU A 131 14.25 0.48 5.25
N SER A 132 13.07 0.50 4.61
CA SER A 132 12.00 -0.45 4.90
C SER A 132 12.14 -1.73 4.10
N GLU A 133 11.49 -2.80 4.56
CA GLU A 133 11.42 -4.08 3.86
C GLU A 133 10.83 -3.96 2.46
N SER A 134 9.77 -3.15 2.29
CA SER A 134 9.16 -2.88 0.98
C SER A 134 10.11 -2.12 0.05
N LYS A 135 10.90 -1.18 0.58
CA LYS A 135 11.94 -0.48 -0.18
C LYS A 135 13.06 -1.43 -0.60
N LEU A 136 13.50 -2.34 0.26
CA LEU A 136 14.52 -3.33 -0.08
C LEU A 136 14.07 -4.25 -1.22
N VAL A 137 12.85 -4.79 -1.17
CA VAL A 137 12.34 -5.67 -2.25
C VAL A 137 12.28 -4.95 -3.58
N ARG A 138 11.92 -3.66 -3.59
CA ARG A 138 11.95 -2.84 -4.81
C ARG A 138 13.36 -2.73 -5.40
N ILE A 139 14.36 -2.44 -4.56
CA ILE A 139 15.78 -2.37 -4.97
C ILE A 139 16.19 -3.70 -5.60
N LEU A 140 15.88 -4.83 -4.94
CA LEU A 140 16.23 -6.16 -5.42
C LEU A 140 15.55 -6.51 -6.75
N ALA A 141 14.26 -6.21 -6.86
CA ALA A 141 13.47 -6.48 -8.06
C ALA A 141 13.99 -5.66 -9.26
N TYR A 142 14.17 -4.34 -9.10
CA TYR A 142 14.68 -3.49 -10.18
C TYR A 142 16.13 -3.85 -10.55
N GLY A 143 16.99 -4.11 -9.57
CA GLY A 143 18.38 -4.50 -9.81
C GLY A 143 18.52 -5.84 -10.54
N SER A 144 17.54 -6.73 -10.38
CA SER A 144 17.54 -8.07 -11.01
C SER A 144 16.65 -8.15 -12.26
N GLY A 145 15.97 -7.07 -12.66
CA GLY A 145 15.01 -7.08 -13.76
C GLY A 145 13.76 -7.94 -13.50
N VAL A 146 13.43 -8.20 -12.24
CA VAL A 146 12.25 -9.00 -11.84
C VAL A 146 11.03 -8.08 -11.77
N PRO A 147 9.91 -8.43 -12.45
CA PRO A 147 8.64 -7.72 -12.30
C PRO A 147 8.21 -7.59 -10.84
N LEU A 148 7.76 -6.39 -10.47
CA LEU A 148 7.31 -6.06 -9.12
C LEU A 148 5.88 -5.54 -9.15
N TYR A 149 5.03 -6.15 -8.32
CA TYR A 149 3.66 -5.70 -8.10
C TYR A 149 3.40 -5.33 -6.65
N SER A 150 2.45 -4.42 -6.44
CA SER A 150 1.85 -4.24 -5.12
C SER A 150 1.01 -5.47 -4.82
N LEU A 151 1.15 -6.00 -3.59
CA LEU A 151 0.32 -7.11 -3.15
C LEU A 151 -1.07 -6.65 -2.65
N GLU A 152 -1.22 -5.35 -2.42
CA GLU A 152 -2.47 -4.75 -1.97
C GLU A 152 -3.45 -4.56 -3.13
N PRO A 153 -4.77 -4.72 -2.90
CA PRO A 153 -5.77 -4.34 -3.89
C PRO A 153 -5.61 -2.88 -4.26
N SER A 154 -6.19 -2.44 -5.39
CA SER A 154 -6.42 -1.02 -5.63
C SER A 154 -7.32 -0.38 -4.57
N TYR A 155 -7.33 0.95 -4.51
CA TYR A 155 -8.15 1.64 -3.50
C TYR A 155 -9.64 1.40 -3.80
N GLU A 156 -9.97 1.43 -5.07
CA GLU A 156 -11.26 1.19 -5.68
C GLU A 156 -11.73 -0.24 -5.41
N SER A 157 -10.85 -1.24 -5.59
CA SER A 157 -11.15 -2.64 -5.25
C SER A 157 -11.42 -2.83 -3.74
N GLU A 158 -10.68 -2.16 -2.86
CA GLU A 158 -10.92 -2.22 -1.41
C GLU A 158 -12.28 -1.59 -1.06
N VAL A 159 -12.59 -0.41 -1.59
CA VAL A 159 -13.88 0.28 -1.40
C VAL A 159 -15.03 -0.57 -1.92
N ALA A 160 -14.92 -1.12 -3.14
CA ALA A 160 -15.93 -1.99 -3.71
C ALA A 160 -16.18 -3.24 -2.86
N GLY A 161 -15.14 -3.79 -2.22
CA GLY A 161 -15.29 -4.87 -1.25
C GLY A 161 -16.08 -4.44 -0.01
N LEU A 162 -15.76 -3.28 0.56
CA LEU A 162 -16.44 -2.76 1.75
C LEU A 162 -17.92 -2.42 1.49
N LEU A 163 -18.24 -1.87 0.32
CA LEU A 163 -19.60 -1.51 -0.09
C LEU A 163 -20.54 -2.73 -0.24
N LYS A 164 -20.00 -3.95 -0.26
CA LYS A 164 -20.83 -5.18 -0.20
C LYS A 164 -21.41 -5.42 1.20
N HIS A 165 -20.87 -4.77 2.23
CA HIS A 165 -21.17 -5.05 3.64
C HIS A 165 -21.67 -3.83 4.42
N PHE A 166 -21.39 -2.62 3.95
CA PHE A 166 -21.65 -1.38 4.70
C PHE A 166 -22.21 -0.29 3.80
N ASP A 167 -22.95 0.63 4.42
CA ASP A 167 -23.47 1.83 3.75
C ASP A 167 -22.32 2.76 3.29
N PRO A 168 -22.48 3.45 2.15
CA PRO A 168 -21.46 4.34 1.60
C PRO A 168 -20.91 5.39 2.58
N ASP A 169 -21.76 6.04 3.37
CA ASP A 169 -21.33 7.04 4.36
C ASP A 169 -20.41 6.43 5.44
N LEU A 170 -20.71 5.20 5.88
CA LEU A 170 -19.88 4.52 6.88
C LEU A 170 -18.51 4.15 6.29
N VAL A 171 -18.48 3.69 5.04
CA VAL A 171 -17.23 3.39 4.32
C VAL A 171 -16.43 4.68 4.10
N ALA A 172 -17.05 5.76 3.62
CA ALA A 172 -16.40 7.05 3.43
C ALA A 172 -15.80 7.59 4.74
N ALA A 173 -16.56 7.51 5.84
CA ALA A 173 -16.08 7.89 7.16
C ALA A 173 -14.88 7.04 7.60
N TYR A 174 -14.97 5.71 7.50
CA TYR A 174 -13.87 4.82 7.90
C TYR A 174 -12.59 5.06 7.07
N MET A 175 -12.72 5.10 5.75
CA MET A 175 -11.57 5.26 4.84
C MET A 175 -10.85 6.61 5.02
N THR A 176 -11.60 7.63 5.43
CA THR A 176 -11.09 8.96 5.80
C THR A 176 -10.43 8.94 7.17
N LEU A 177 -11.17 8.50 8.19
CA LEU A 177 -10.77 8.64 9.58
C LEU A 177 -9.59 7.73 9.95
N ARG A 178 -9.49 6.53 9.36
CA ARG A 178 -8.35 5.62 9.62
C ARG A 178 -6.99 6.24 9.31
N VAL A 179 -6.96 7.13 8.30
CA VAL A 179 -5.74 7.87 7.92
C VAL A 179 -5.62 9.14 8.76
N PHE A 180 -6.74 9.85 8.97
CA PHE A 180 -6.78 11.04 9.81
C PHE A 180 -6.21 10.78 11.21
N THR A 181 -6.64 9.72 11.90
CA THR A 181 -6.16 9.43 13.27
C THR A 181 -4.67 9.08 13.31
N SER A 182 -4.08 8.64 12.20
CA SER A 182 -2.63 8.45 12.09
C SER A 182 -1.90 9.77 11.81
N GLU A 183 -2.40 10.59 10.88
CA GLU A 183 -1.75 11.83 10.45
C GLU A 183 -1.98 13.01 11.41
N ALA A 184 -3.04 12.97 12.22
CA ALA A 184 -3.32 13.97 13.25
C ALA A 184 -2.35 13.87 14.44
N LYS A 185 -1.70 12.72 14.64
CA LYS A 185 -0.74 12.52 15.74
C LYS A 185 0.46 13.43 15.55
N GLY A 186 0.62 14.39 16.47
CA GLY A 186 1.72 15.36 16.43
C GLY A 186 1.53 16.47 15.39
N ASN A 187 0.35 16.58 14.79
CA ASN A 187 0.02 17.68 13.88
C ASN A 187 -0.49 18.88 14.69
N GLU A 188 0.29 19.96 14.73
CA GLU A 188 -0.09 21.22 15.37
C GLU A 188 -0.90 22.16 14.44
N GLY A 189 -1.15 21.72 13.20
CA GLY A 189 -1.87 22.48 12.19
C GLY A 189 -3.39 22.39 12.29
N ASP A 190 -4.06 22.86 11.23
CA ASP A 190 -5.51 22.84 11.12
C ASP A 190 -6.03 21.44 10.78
N LEU A 191 -6.55 20.75 11.80
CA LEU A 191 -7.11 19.40 11.69
C LEU A 191 -8.34 19.33 10.76
N ASP A 192 -9.13 20.40 10.65
CA ASP A 192 -10.29 20.42 9.76
C ASP A 192 -9.85 20.49 8.28
N SER A 193 -8.77 21.23 8.01
CA SER A 193 -8.14 21.24 6.69
C SER A 193 -7.54 19.88 6.33
N LEU A 194 -6.89 19.21 7.29
CA LEU A 194 -6.39 17.83 7.11
C LEU A 194 -7.54 16.87 6.80
N ALA A 195 -8.59 16.87 7.62
CA ALA A 195 -9.75 16.01 7.44
C ALA A 195 -10.43 16.27 6.08
N ARG A 196 -10.57 17.53 5.67
CA ARG A 196 -11.20 17.88 4.39
C ARG A 196 -10.37 17.36 3.22
N HIS A 197 -9.05 17.52 3.28
CA HIS A 197 -8.15 17.01 2.27
C HIS A 197 -8.25 15.47 2.15
N LEU A 198 -8.22 14.77 3.28
CA LEU A 198 -8.34 13.33 3.32
C LEU A 198 -9.71 12.87 2.80
N LEU A 199 -10.80 13.51 3.23
CA LEU A 199 -12.16 13.19 2.80
C LEU A 199 -12.31 13.30 1.28
N GLN A 200 -11.91 14.44 0.70
CA GLN A 200 -11.94 14.65 -0.75
C GLN A 200 -11.16 13.59 -1.52
N LYS A 201 -10.01 13.16 -0.99
CA LYS A 201 -9.18 12.12 -1.61
C LYS A 201 -9.78 10.72 -1.50
N ARG A 202 -10.66 10.47 -0.52
CA ARG A 202 -11.21 9.14 -0.22
C ARG A 202 -12.58 8.92 -0.85
N ILE A 203 -13.34 9.98 -1.10
CA ILE A 203 -14.65 9.84 -1.75
C ILE A 203 -14.57 9.76 -3.28
N ASP A 204 -13.38 9.88 -3.87
CA ASP A 204 -13.13 9.77 -5.32
C ASP A 204 -13.20 8.32 -5.86
N ALA A 205 -13.64 7.36 -5.04
CA ALA A 205 -13.84 5.97 -5.46
C ALA A 205 -15.30 5.71 -5.87
N PRO A 206 -15.53 4.85 -6.88
CA PRO A 206 -16.87 4.45 -7.29
C PRO A 206 -17.74 3.96 -6.12
N GLY A 207 -18.92 4.57 -5.98
CA GLY A 207 -19.88 4.32 -4.93
C GLY A 207 -19.76 5.22 -3.70
N LEU A 208 -18.76 6.10 -3.62
CA LEU A 208 -18.57 7.05 -2.51
C LEU A 208 -18.71 8.52 -2.94
N GLU A 209 -18.90 8.81 -4.23
CA GLU A 209 -18.76 10.17 -4.79
C GLU A 209 -19.73 11.19 -4.17
N GLU A 210 -20.89 10.71 -3.72
CA GLU A 210 -21.93 11.52 -3.07
C GLU A 210 -21.94 11.37 -1.53
N SER A 211 -21.05 10.54 -0.97
CA SER A 211 -21.00 10.25 0.46
C SER A 211 -20.13 11.26 1.20
N LEU A 212 -20.71 11.92 2.21
CA LEU A 212 -19.99 12.84 3.10
C LEU A 212 -19.09 13.84 2.34
N THR A 213 -19.68 14.63 1.45
CA THR A 213 -18.96 15.57 0.57
C THR A 213 -18.37 16.78 1.30
N SER A 214 -18.68 16.94 2.59
CA SER A 214 -18.17 18.04 3.42
C SER A 214 -17.89 17.60 4.87
N ILE A 215 -17.07 18.39 5.58
CA ILE A 215 -16.83 18.20 7.01
C ILE A 215 -18.12 18.33 7.83
N GLY A 216 -19.03 19.23 7.43
CA GLY A 216 -20.32 19.36 8.11
C GLY A 216 -21.19 18.11 7.97
N GLU A 217 -21.13 17.43 6.81
CA GLU A 217 -21.80 16.14 6.61
C GLU A 217 -21.14 15.03 7.43
N LEU A 218 -19.81 14.96 7.46
CA LEU A 218 -19.08 14.03 8.32
C LEU A 218 -19.41 14.24 9.81
N ASP A 219 -19.48 15.49 10.27
CA ASP A 219 -19.86 15.82 11.65
C ASP A 219 -21.30 15.40 11.98
N ASN A 220 -22.23 15.64 11.05
CA ASN A 220 -23.63 15.24 11.20
C ASN A 220 -23.78 13.71 11.21
N PHE A 221 -23.12 13.02 10.28
CA PHE A 221 -23.07 11.57 10.23
C PHE A 221 -22.50 11.01 11.54
N TRP A 222 -21.35 11.53 11.98
CA TRP A 222 -20.70 11.05 13.20
C TRP A 222 -21.59 11.17 14.43
N ARG A 223 -22.18 12.35 14.68
CA ARG A 223 -23.08 12.57 15.82
C ARG A 223 -24.32 11.69 15.78
N LYS A 224 -24.86 11.45 14.57
CA LYS A 224 -26.06 10.63 14.39
C LYS A 224 -25.76 9.15 14.62
N THR A 225 -24.65 8.66 14.06
CA THR A 225 -24.28 7.24 14.07
C THR A 225 -23.61 6.83 15.38
N PHE A 226 -22.88 7.75 16.04
CA PHE A 226 -22.11 7.51 17.25
C PHE A 226 -22.42 8.57 18.34
N PRO A 227 -23.66 8.66 18.84
CA PRO A 227 -24.06 9.72 19.77
C PRO A 227 -23.30 9.70 21.10
N ASP A 228 -22.84 8.52 21.54
CA ASP A 228 -22.10 8.32 22.78
C ASP A 228 -20.57 8.32 22.58
N ALA A 229 -20.08 8.43 21.34
CA ALA A 229 -18.66 8.45 21.06
C ALA A 229 -18.06 9.85 21.26
N PRO A 230 -16.75 9.95 21.54
CA PRO A 230 -16.03 11.21 21.44
C PRO A 230 -16.17 11.83 20.05
N ASP A 231 -15.91 13.14 19.95
CA ASP A 231 -15.67 13.79 18.67
C ASP A 231 -14.59 13.02 17.88
N TRP A 232 -14.84 12.71 16.61
CA TRP A 232 -13.90 11.96 15.76
C TRP A 232 -12.52 12.63 15.68
N ARG A 233 -12.44 13.95 15.86
CA ARG A 233 -11.19 14.71 15.89
C ARG A 233 -10.28 14.34 17.08
N LYS A 234 -10.86 13.75 18.12
CA LYS A 234 -10.18 13.43 19.40
C LYS A 234 -9.80 11.96 19.52
N LEU A 235 -10.11 11.15 18.52
CA LEU A 235 -9.79 9.73 18.54
C LEU A 235 -8.28 9.52 18.37
N SER A 236 -7.69 8.67 19.20
CA SER A 236 -6.32 8.17 19.01
C SER A 236 -6.24 7.11 17.92
N ASP A 237 -7.34 6.37 17.74
CA ASP A 237 -7.52 5.38 16.70
C ASP A 237 -9.01 5.30 16.32
N THR A 238 -9.30 5.29 15.03
CA THR A 238 -10.67 5.17 14.51
C THR A 238 -11.32 3.85 14.94
N GLU A 239 -10.52 2.79 15.10
CA GLU A 239 -10.98 1.45 15.45
C GLU A 239 -11.23 1.24 16.96
N GLU A 240 -11.09 2.29 17.79
CA GLU A 240 -11.62 2.30 19.16
C GLU A 240 -13.17 2.26 19.17
N ILE A 241 -13.80 2.69 18.07
CA ILE A 241 -15.25 2.62 17.90
C ILE A 241 -15.65 1.25 17.37
N PRO A 242 -16.50 0.45 18.05
CA PRO A 242 -16.77 -0.94 17.69
C PRO A 242 -17.26 -1.15 16.25
N LEU A 243 -18.13 -0.29 15.73
CA LEU A 243 -18.60 -0.39 14.35
C LEU A 243 -17.48 -0.06 13.35
N MET A 244 -16.63 0.93 13.64
CA MET A 244 -15.47 1.24 12.80
C MET A 244 -14.45 0.12 12.82
N LYS A 245 -14.22 -0.51 13.99
CA LYS A 245 -13.41 -1.72 14.10
C LYS A 245 -13.94 -2.83 13.19
N LYS A 246 -15.25 -3.04 13.17
CA LYS A 246 -15.88 -4.02 12.28
C LYS A 246 -15.62 -3.71 10.80
N VAL A 247 -15.71 -2.45 10.38
CA VAL A 247 -15.37 -2.03 9.00
C VAL A 247 -13.89 -2.33 8.73
N GLY A 248 -13.00 -2.05 9.68
CA GLY A 248 -11.57 -2.34 9.56
C GLY A 248 -11.24 -3.83 9.50
N ASP A 249 -11.94 -4.66 10.25
CA ASP A 249 -11.78 -6.12 10.19
C ASP A 249 -12.18 -6.65 8.79
N VAL A 250 -13.31 -6.20 8.24
CA VAL A 250 -13.74 -6.55 6.87
C VAL A 250 -12.79 -5.99 5.81
N SER A 251 -12.27 -4.77 5.98
CA SER A 251 -11.25 -4.19 5.09
C SER A 251 -10.00 -5.07 5.04
N ARG A 252 -9.54 -5.56 6.19
CA ARG A 252 -8.40 -6.49 6.26
C ARG A 252 -8.72 -7.84 5.61
N GLU A 253 -9.95 -8.33 5.70
CA GLU A 253 -10.41 -9.54 4.99
C GLU A 253 -10.41 -9.35 3.48
N VAL A 254 -11.01 -8.27 2.97
CA VAL A 254 -11.02 -7.91 1.54
C VAL A 254 -9.58 -7.83 0.99
N ARG A 255 -8.69 -7.14 1.72
CA ARG A 255 -7.27 -7.07 1.36
C ARG A 255 -6.63 -8.45 1.38
N GLY A 256 -6.85 -9.23 2.46
CA GLY A 256 -6.29 -10.57 2.59
C GLY A 256 -6.70 -11.53 1.49
N GLU A 257 -7.98 -11.50 1.08
CA GLU A 257 -8.48 -12.28 -0.05
C GLU A 257 -7.77 -11.89 -1.35
N HIS A 258 -7.68 -10.58 -1.64
CA HIS A 258 -6.96 -10.11 -2.82
C HIS A 258 -5.50 -10.57 -2.83
N MET A 259 -4.78 -10.45 -1.70
CA MET A 259 -3.38 -10.89 -1.60
C MET A 259 -3.24 -12.37 -1.92
N ILE A 260 -4.14 -13.21 -1.38
CA ILE A 260 -4.14 -14.66 -1.62
C ILE A 260 -4.41 -14.98 -3.09
N ARG A 261 -5.40 -14.32 -3.70
CA ARG A 261 -5.73 -14.47 -5.12
C ARG A 261 -4.55 -14.12 -6.01
N THR A 262 -3.89 -13.00 -5.73
CA THR A 262 -2.70 -12.55 -6.46
C THR A 262 -1.56 -13.56 -6.37
N ILE A 263 -1.26 -14.07 -5.16
CA ILE A 263 -0.22 -15.08 -4.96
C ILE A 263 -0.57 -16.39 -5.70
N ALA A 264 -1.81 -16.88 -5.54
CA ALA A 264 -2.25 -18.12 -6.15
C ALA A 264 -2.26 -18.06 -7.68
N GLU A 265 -2.74 -16.96 -8.26
CA GLU A 265 -2.77 -16.78 -9.71
C GLU A 265 -1.36 -16.78 -10.31
N LEU A 266 -0.44 -16.03 -9.72
CA LEU A 266 0.95 -15.98 -10.18
C LEU A 266 1.61 -17.36 -10.07
N ALA A 267 1.42 -18.06 -8.94
CA ALA A 267 1.94 -19.41 -8.77
C ALA A 267 1.33 -20.39 -9.78
N SER A 268 0.03 -20.32 -10.07
CA SER A 268 -0.63 -21.18 -11.07
C SER A 268 -0.10 -21.00 -12.50
N ARG A 269 0.55 -19.86 -12.78
CA ARG A 269 1.23 -19.58 -14.05
C ARG A 269 2.66 -20.12 -14.10
N GLY A 270 3.09 -20.86 -13.07
CA GLY A 270 4.45 -21.41 -12.96
C GLY A 270 5.49 -20.42 -12.41
N GLU A 271 5.06 -19.27 -11.88
CA GLU A 271 5.98 -18.26 -11.38
C GLU A 271 6.66 -18.67 -10.06
N ARG A 272 7.89 -18.19 -9.85
CA ARG A 272 8.56 -18.18 -8.55
C ARG A 272 8.26 -16.86 -7.85
N VAL A 273 7.20 -16.86 -7.06
CA VAL A 273 6.63 -15.70 -6.36
C VAL A 273 7.38 -15.41 -5.06
N PHE A 274 8.05 -14.26 -4.99
CA PHE A 274 8.69 -13.78 -3.76
C PHE A 274 7.90 -12.63 -3.17
N ALA A 275 7.20 -12.90 -2.07
CA ALA A 275 6.31 -11.93 -1.42
C ALA A 275 6.86 -11.53 -0.05
N VAL A 276 6.95 -10.21 0.20
CA VAL A 276 7.38 -9.67 1.50
C VAL A 276 6.37 -8.67 2.01
N VAL A 277 5.86 -8.91 3.21
CA VAL A 277 4.81 -8.12 3.85
C VAL A 277 4.98 -8.11 5.37
N GLY A 278 4.19 -7.31 6.08
CA GLY A 278 4.05 -7.34 7.52
C GLY A 278 3.66 -8.72 8.02
N ALA A 279 4.32 -9.20 9.07
CA ALA A 279 4.19 -10.58 9.52
C ALA A 279 2.76 -11.01 9.87
N SER A 280 1.93 -10.04 10.28
CA SER A 280 0.51 -10.29 10.54
C SER A 280 -0.23 -10.87 9.33
N HIS A 281 0.05 -10.36 8.12
CA HIS A 281 -0.55 -10.87 6.90
C HIS A 281 -0.18 -12.34 6.65
N VAL A 282 1.10 -12.69 6.73
CA VAL A 282 1.55 -14.08 6.48
C VAL A 282 0.97 -15.04 7.51
N ILE A 283 0.98 -14.68 8.79
CA ILE A 283 0.42 -15.50 9.87
C ILE A 283 -1.08 -15.74 9.64
N ARG A 284 -1.83 -14.70 9.28
CA ARG A 284 -3.28 -14.81 9.03
C ARG A 284 -3.62 -15.59 7.76
N GLN A 285 -2.85 -15.42 6.70
CA GLN A 285 -3.14 -15.97 5.37
C GLN A 285 -2.59 -17.38 5.16
N GLU A 286 -1.64 -17.84 5.97
CA GLU A 286 -0.99 -19.15 5.79
C GLU A 286 -2.00 -20.30 5.61
N ILE A 287 -3.03 -20.37 6.45
CA ILE A 287 -4.02 -21.46 6.42
C ILE A 287 -4.82 -21.41 5.12
N ALA A 288 -5.26 -20.22 4.72
CA ALA A 288 -5.98 -20.05 3.47
C ALA A 288 -5.13 -20.37 2.24
N LEU A 289 -3.85 -19.97 2.23
CA LEU A 289 -2.92 -20.31 1.15
C LEU A 289 -2.72 -21.82 1.04
N LYS A 290 -2.53 -22.55 2.15
CA LYS A 290 -2.45 -24.02 2.13
C LYS A 290 -3.68 -24.64 1.46
N LYS A 291 -4.87 -24.16 1.83
CA LYS A 291 -6.13 -24.65 1.28
C LYS A 291 -6.29 -24.34 -0.21
N VAL A 292 -5.90 -23.15 -0.66
CA VAL A 292 -6.03 -22.71 -2.06
C VAL A 292 -5.03 -23.42 -2.97
N LEU A 293 -3.81 -23.65 -2.50
CA LEU A 293 -2.74 -24.24 -3.31
C LEU A 293 -2.79 -25.78 -3.37
N GLY A 294 -3.67 -26.38 -2.55
CA GLY A 294 -3.70 -27.82 -2.29
C GLY A 294 -2.67 -28.18 -1.23
N ASP A 295 -3.05 -29.01 -0.26
CA ASP A 295 -2.10 -29.52 0.73
C ASP A 295 -0.96 -30.25 -0.02
N LEU A 296 0.28 -29.83 0.25
CA LEU A 296 1.51 -30.50 -0.20
C LEU A 296 1.58 -31.93 0.32
#